data_AF-A0A562NUB9-F1
#
_entry.id   AF-A0A562NUB9-F1
#
_cell.length_a   1.000
_cell.length_b   1.000
_cell.length_c   1.000
_cell.angle_alpha   90.00
_cell.angle_beta   90.00
_cell.angle_gamma   90.00
#
_symmetry.space_group_name_H-M   'P 1'
#
loop_
_entity.id
_entity.type
_entity.pdbx_description
1 polymer ?
#
loop_
_entity_poly.entity_id
_entity_poly.type
_entity_poly.pdbx_seq_one_letter_code
_entity_poly.pdbx_strand_id
1 'polypeptide(L)'
;MAGGVESIYFTVTVSDKSLRITDKLPFPEPPPTEFSLKVGDAKREVAVTTLGNNVGSVDVHVSKDEKDWFAHEENMEVEAGSTYNINDKAFPPPPPPPSKSKQEAAKEDTKN
;
A
#
# COMPACT_ATOMS: atom_id res chain seq x y z
N MET A 1 9.41 -23.05 -16.17
CA MET A 1 9.33 -21.60 -16.40
C MET A 1 10.07 -20.94 -15.25
N ALA A 2 11.10 -20.14 -15.53
CA ALA A 2 11.90 -19.49 -14.49
C ALA A 2 11.20 -18.19 -14.08
N GLY A 3 11.21 -17.86 -12.78
CA GLY A 3 10.74 -16.55 -12.31
C GLY A 3 11.67 -15.42 -12.79
N GLY A 4 11.18 -14.19 -12.77
CA GLY A 4 11.86 -13.01 -13.30
C GLY A 4 11.29 -11.69 -12.80
N VAL A 5 11.93 -10.57 -13.13
CA VAL A 5 11.40 -9.23 -12.85
C VAL A 5 10.58 -8.79 -14.05
N GLU A 6 9.29 -8.60 -13.85
CA GLU A 6 8.31 -8.32 -14.88
C GLU A 6 7.66 -6.95 -14.69
N SER A 7 7.12 -6.39 -15.78
CA SER A 7 6.45 -5.09 -15.75
C SER A 7 4.97 -5.24 -15.43
N ILE A 8 4.53 -4.58 -14.36
CA ILE A 8 3.13 -4.52 -13.91
C ILE A 8 2.66 -3.08 -14.01
N TYR A 9 1.43 -2.87 -14.47
CA TYR A 9 0.89 -1.52 -14.66
C TYR A 9 -0.16 -1.18 -13.62
N PHE A 10 -0.11 0.04 -13.08
CA PHE A 10 -1.09 0.55 -12.13
C PHE A 10 -1.76 1.82 -12.64
N THR A 11 -3.05 1.94 -12.39
CA THR A 11 -3.90 3.09 -12.70
C THR A 11 -4.76 3.41 -11.49
N VAL A 12 -5.21 4.65 -11.38
CA VAL A 12 -6.17 5.05 -10.34
C VAL A 12 -7.50 5.40 -10.97
N THR A 13 -8.56 4.98 -10.30
CA THR A 13 -9.92 5.37 -10.65
C THR A 13 -10.51 6.10 -9.44
N VAL A 14 -11.43 7.04 -9.68
CA VAL A 14 -12.19 7.81 -8.68
C VAL A 14 -11.49 9.06 -8.13
N SER A 15 -10.27 8.98 -7.62
CA SER A 15 -9.56 10.17 -7.11
C SER A 15 -8.06 10.17 -7.38
N ASP A 16 -7.48 11.36 -7.40
CA ASP A 16 -6.03 11.56 -7.49
C ASP A 16 -5.39 11.15 -6.17
N LYS A 17 -4.34 10.33 -6.22
CA LYS A 17 -3.69 9.78 -5.04
C LYS A 17 -2.26 9.33 -5.31
N SER A 18 -1.48 9.23 -4.24
CA SER A 18 -0.18 8.57 -4.26
C SER A 18 -0.34 7.09 -3.95
N LEU A 19 0.36 6.26 -4.72
CA LEU A 19 0.48 4.83 -4.54
C LEU A 19 1.87 4.50 -4.01
N ARG A 20 1.92 3.50 -3.14
CA ARG A 20 3.15 2.87 -2.67
C ARG A 20 3.02 1.38 -2.88
N ILE A 21 3.84 0.85 -3.77
CA ILE A 21 3.83 -0.55 -4.18
C ILE A 21 5.08 -1.23 -3.62
N THR A 22 4.91 -2.24 -2.78
CA THR A 22 6.02 -3.03 -2.22
C THR A 22 5.98 -4.44 -2.80
N ASP A 23 7.01 -4.85 -3.54
CA ASP A 23 7.14 -6.24 -3.99
C ASP A 23 7.47 -7.16 -2.79
N LYS A 24 6.85 -8.34 -2.75
CA LYS A 24 7.01 -9.32 -1.67
C LYS A 24 7.96 -10.46 -2.00
N LEU A 25 8.37 -10.61 -3.26
CA LEU A 25 8.92 -11.88 -3.76
C LEU A 25 10.41 -11.91 -4.14
N PRO A 26 11.19 -10.88 -3.83
CA PRO A 26 12.50 -11.12 -3.27
C PRO A 26 12.43 -10.94 -1.75
N PHE A 27 12.96 -11.89 -1.00
CA PHE A 27 13.33 -11.67 0.39
C PHE A 27 14.85 -11.44 0.49
N PRO A 28 15.30 -10.35 1.13
CA PRO A 28 14.49 -9.31 1.78
C PRO A 28 13.70 -8.45 0.79
N GLU A 29 12.53 -7.97 1.22
CA GLU A 29 11.64 -7.11 0.43
C GLU A 29 12.42 -5.88 -0.08
N PRO A 30 12.31 -5.54 -1.38
CA PRO A 30 12.93 -4.34 -1.91
C PRO A 30 12.27 -3.07 -1.34
N PRO A 31 12.95 -1.91 -1.45
CA PRO A 31 12.33 -0.65 -1.11
C PRO A 31 11.04 -0.43 -1.93
N PRO A 32 9.99 0.15 -1.32
CA PRO A 32 8.74 0.37 -2.02
C PRO A 32 8.90 1.39 -3.15
N THR A 33 8.12 1.21 -4.20
CA THR A 33 8.01 2.15 -5.31
C THR A 33 6.84 3.10 -5.05
N GLU A 34 7.15 4.38 -4.84
CA GLU A 34 6.17 5.44 -4.53
C GLU A 34 5.98 6.36 -5.72
N PHE A 35 4.72 6.70 -6.05
CA PHE A 35 4.39 7.61 -7.14
C PHE A 35 2.96 8.16 -7.04
N SER A 36 2.77 9.40 -7.47
CA SER A 36 1.43 9.99 -7.61
C SER A 36 0.80 9.65 -8.96
N LEU A 37 -0.48 9.30 -8.94
CA LEU A 37 -1.30 9.10 -10.13
C LEU A 37 -2.58 9.94 -10.02
N LYS A 38 -3.00 10.48 -11.16
CA LYS A 38 -4.27 11.20 -11.30
C LYS A 38 -5.30 10.36 -12.03
N VAL A 39 -6.57 10.69 -11.84
CA VAL A 39 -7.64 10.04 -12.60
C VAL A 39 -7.49 10.38 -14.08
N GLY A 40 -7.38 9.35 -14.93
CA GLY A 40 -7.18 9.52 -16.36
C GLY A 40 -5.71 9.70 -16.80
N ASP A 41 -4.76 9.64 -15.86
CA ASP A 41 -3.33 9.62 -16.19
C ASP A 41 -2.94 8.32 -16.90
N ALA A 42 -1.77 8.32 -17.53
CA ALA A 42 -1.25 7.11 -18.16
C ALA A 42 -0.95 6.04 -17.11
N LYS A 43 -1.10 4.76 -17.49
CA LYS A 43 -0.75 3.64 -16.61
C LYS A 43 0.73 3.71 -16.21
N ARG A 44 1.02 3.54 -14.92
CA ARG A 44 2.38 3.54 -14.39
C ARG A 44 2.96 2.15 -14.39
N GLU A 45 4.14 1.99 -14.97
CA GLU A 45 4.90 0.73 -14.91
C GLU A 45 5.65 0.60 -13.58
N VAL A 46 5.59 -0.59 -12.99
CA VAL A 46 6.29 -0.99 -11.78
C VAL A 46 6.94 -2.35 -12.06
N ALA A 47 8.22 -2.48 -11.75
CA ALA A 47 8.94 -3.73 -11.84
C ALA A 47 8.59 -4.61 -10.61
N VAL A 48 8.07 -5.80 -10.84
CA VAL A 48 7.67 -6.75 -9.79
C VAL A 48 8.30 -8.11 -10.05
N THR A 49 8.80 -8.74 -9.00
CA THR A 49 9.35 -10.08 -9.06
C THR A 49 8.23 -11.10 -9.15
N THR A 50 8.30 -11.95 -10.17
CA THR A 50 7.34 -13.01 -10.44
C THR A 50 7.99 -14.39 -10.28
N LEU A 51 7.17 -15.37 -9.93
CA LEU A 51 7.55 -16.78 -9.91
C LEU A 51 7.32 -17.41 -11.28
N GLY A 52 7.63 -18.71 -11.43
CA GLY A 52 7.56 -19.42 -12.71
C GLY A 52 6.20 -19.43 -13.43
N ASN A 53 5.15 -18.85 -12.86
CA ASN A 53 3.84 -18.62 -13.47
C ASN A 53 3.63 -17.17 -13.97
N ASN A 54 4.65 -16.31 -13.95
CA ASN A 54 4.55 -14.86 -14.20
C ASN A 54 3.61 -14.14 -13.23
N VAL A 55 3.40 -14.73 -12.05
CA VAL A 55 2.63 -14.12 -10.96
C VAL A 55 3.61 -13.61 -9.91
N GLY A 56 3.47 -12.33 -9.57
CA GLY A 56 4.13 -11.65 -8.47
C GLY A 56 3.17 -11.39 -7.33
N SER A 57 3.70 -10.88 -6.21
CA SER A 57 2.90 -10.48 -5.06
C SER A 57 3.36 -9.12 -4.58
N VAL A 58 2.43 -8.19 -4.38
CA VAL A 58 2.72 -6.82 -3.95
C VAL A 58 1.80 -6.37 -2.82
N ASP A 59 2.28 -5.48 -1.96
CA ASP A 59 1.40 -4.65 -1.13
C ASP A 59 1.14 -3.32 -1.83
N VAL A 60 -0.13 -2.96 -1.93
CA VAL A 60 -0.57 -1.67 -2.45
C VAL A 60 -1.05 -0.80 -1.29
N HIS A 61 -0.39 0.33 -1.09
CA HIS A 61 -0.85 1.37 -0.18
C HIS A 61 -1.24 2.62 -0.96
N VAL A 62 -2.22 3.34 -0.45
CA VAL A 62 -2.70 4.61 -1.02
C VAL A 62 -2.53 5.74 -0.01
N SER A 63 -2.26 6.94 -0.49
CA SER A 63 -2.25 8.16 0.33
C SER A 63 -2.81 9.33 -0.47
N LYS A 64 -3.55 10.21 0.20
CA LYS A 64 -4.06 11.45 -0.43
C LYS A 64 -3.04 12.59 -0.37
N ASP A 65 -2.13 12.55 0.60
CA ASP A 65 -1.27 13.66 1.01
C ASP A 65 0.19 13.24 1.24
N GLU A 66 0.54 12.00 0.88
CA GLU A 66 1.89 11.41 0.97
C GLU A 66 2.42 11.30 2.41
N LYS A 67 1.56 11.49 3.41
CA LYS A 67 1.89 11.38 4.83
C LYS A 67 1.21 10.18 5.46
N ASP A 68 -0.09 10.07 5.27
CA ASP A 68 -0.89 8.98 5.82
C ASP A 68 -1.12 7.92 4.74
N TRP A 69 -0.45 6.78 4.89
CA TRP A 69 -0.56 5.63 3.98
C TRP A 69 -1.54 4.60 4.53
N PHE A 70 -2.50 4.20 3.71
CA PHE A 70 -3.50 3.20 4.04
C PHE A 70 -3.32 1.98 3.13
N ALA A 71 -3.30 0.78 3.71
CA ALA A 71 -3.26 -0.46 2.95
C ALA A 71 -4.54 -0.59 2.12
N HIS A 72 -4.40 -0.65 0.80
CA HIS A 72 -5.48 -0.95 -0.14
C HIS A 72 -5.68 -2.44 -0.27
N GLU A 73 -4.59 -3.13 -0.56
CA GLU A 73 -4.57 -4.57 -0.70
C GLU A 73 -3.17 -5.06 -0.30
N GLU A 74 -3.13 -6.00 0.62
CA GLU A 74 -1.89 -6.64 1.07
C GLU A 74 -1.76 -8.00 0.38
N ASN A 75 -0.55 -8.36 -0.06
CA ASN A 75 -0.28 -9.58 -0.83
C ASN A 75 -1.17 -9.73 -2.08
N MET A 76 -1.42 -8.62 -2.78
CA MET A 76 -2.11 -8.59 -4.06
C MET A 76 -1.32 -9.41 -5.09
N GLU A 77 -1.95 -10.46 -5.64
CA GLU A 77 -1.37 -11.24 -6.73
C GLU A 77 -1.45 -10.45 -8.04
N VAL A 78 -0.31 -10.28 -8.70
CA VAL A 78 -0.20 -9.52 -9.96
C VAL A 78 0.42 -10.36 -11.07
N GLU A 79 -0.10 -10.23 -12.28
CA GLU A 79 0.34 -10.98 -13.46
C GLU A 79 1.16 -10.07 -14.38
N ALA A 80 2.27 -10.59 -14.90
CA ALA A 80 3.15 -9.88 -15.83
C ALA A 80 2.38 -9.26 -17.00
N GLY A 81 2.63 -7.97 -17.27
CA GLY A 81 2.00 -7.23 -18.37
C GLY A 81 0.57 -6.76 -18.11
N SER A 82 -0.06 -7.17 -17.00
CA SER A 82 -1.43 -6.78 -16.64
C SER A 82 -1.51 -5.36 -16.06
N THR A 83 -2.71 -4.78 -16.12
CA THR A 83 -3.01 -3.45 -15.58
C THR A 83 -4.03 -3.54 -14.44
N TYR A 84 -3.67 -3.00 -13.29
CA TYR A 84 -4.44 -3.02 -12.05
C TYR A 84 -5.00 -1.64 -11.73
N ASN A 85 -6.34 -1.56 -11.66
CA ASN A 85 -7.06 -0.33 -11.37
C ASN A 85 -7.29 -0.21 -9.87
N ILE A 86 -6.61 0.74 -9.22
CA ILE A 86 -6.77 1.02 -7.79
C ILE A 86 -7.99 1.93 -7.59
N ASN A 87 -9.04 1.42 -6.94
CA ASN A 87 -10.28 2.15 -6.67
C ASN A 87 -10.42 2.41 -5.16
N ASP A 88 -10.35 3.67 -4.75
CA ASP A 88 -10.42 4.06 -3.34
C ASP A 88 -11.83 4.35 -2.82
N LYS A 89 -12.88 4.22 -3.66
CA LYS A 89 -14.26 4.59 -3.29
C LYS A 89 -14.84 3.76 -2.14
N ALA A 90 -14.22 2.63 -1.82
CA ALA A 90 -14.65 1.71 -0.77
C ALA A 90 -13.83 1.83 0.52
N PHE A 91 -12.86 2.75 0.62
CA PHE A 91 -12.07 2.85 1.85
C PHE A 91 -12.95 3.28 3.03
N PRO A 92 -12.94 2.53 4.15
CA PRO A 92 -13.54 2.99 5.38
C PRO A 92 -12.82 4.26 5.83
N PRO A 93 -13.51 5.17 6.56
CA PRO A 93 -12.86 6.33 7.14
C PRO A 93 -11.67 5.88 8.01
N PRO A 94 -10.61 6.70 8.10
CA PRO A 94 -9.44 6.36 8.90
C PRO A 94 -9.87 5.99 10.33
N PRO A 95 -9.19 5.02 10.98
CA PRO A 95 -9.48 4.70 12.37
C PRO A 95 -9.31 5.97 13.21
N PRO A 96 -10.18 6.21 14.21
CA PRO A 96 -10.03 7.36 15.08
C PRO A 96 -8.62 7.35 15.71
N PRO A 97 -7.99 8.52 15.89
CA PRO A 97 -6.67 8.59 16.51
C PRO A 97 -6.71 7.86 17.87
N PRO A 98 -5.61 7.21 18.30
CA PRO A 98 -5.58 6.55 19.59
C PRO A 98 -5.91 7.58 20.67
N SER A 99 -7.10 7.45 21.27
CA SER A 99 -7.52 8.25 22.42
C SER A 99 -6.43 8.11 23.47
N LYS A 100 -5.69 9.20 23.73
CA LYS A 100 -4.82 9.33 24.90
C LYS A 100 -5.69 9.36 26.16
N SER A 101 -6.28 8.22 26.52
CA SER A 101 -6.91 8.03 27.82
C SER A 101 -5.84 7.62 28.82
N LYS A 102 -5.26 8.66 29.44
CA LYS A 102 -5.10 8.77 30.89
C LYS A 102 -4.23 7.70 31.58
N GLN A 103 -2.92 7.90 31.56
CA GLN A 103 -2.04 7.42 32.62
C GLN A 103 -1.07 8.53 33.05
N GLU A 104 -1.37 9.13 34.20
CA GLU A 104 -0.44 9.57 35.25
C GLU A 104 -1.33 10.25 36.31
N ALA A 105 -1.81 9.46 37.27
CA ALA A 105 -1.18 9.31 38.58
C ALA A 105 -1.18 10.63 39.37
N ALA A 106 -2.38 11.04 39.80
CA ALA A 106 -2.52 11.94 40.94
C ALA A 106 -2.18 11.16 42.22
N LYS A 107 -0.96 11.41 42.69
CA LYS A 107 -0.51 11.62 44.07
C LYS A 107 -1.43 11.13 45.22
N GLU A 108 -0.77 10.33 46.08
CA GLU A 108 -0.67 10.54 47.53
C GLU A 108 -1.78 10.01 48.46
N ASP A 109 -1.29 9.41 49.55
CA ASP A 109 -1.89 9.10 50.85
C ASP A 109 -2.75 7.84 51.07
N THR A 110 -2.05 6.78 51.52
CA THR A 110 -2.60 5.77 52.45
C THR A 110 -2.30 6.21 53.89
N LYS A 111 -3.31 6.87 54.49
CA LYS A 111 -3.97 6.60 55.78
C LYS A 111 -3.16 6.00 56.96
N ASN A 112 -3.21 6.73 58.08
CA ASN A 112 -3.51 6.31 59.47
C ASN A 112 -3.48 4.81 59.81
#